data_AF-K1T0Z6-F1
#
_entry.id   AF-K1T0Z6-F1
#
_cell.length_a   1.000
_cell.length_b   1.000
_cell.length_c   1.000
_cell.angle_alpha   90.00
_cell.angle_beta   90.00
_cell.angle_gamma   90.00
#
_symmetry.space_group_name_H-M   'P 1'
#
loop_
_entity.id
_entity.type
_entity.pdbx_description
1 polymer ?
#
loop_
_entity_poly.entity_id
_entity_poly.type
_entity_poly.pdbx_seq_one_letter_code
_entity_poly.pdbx_strand_id
1 'polypeptide(L)'
;MKTNSKKFSIKDWFEKNKLYILAFVLPILSMLIVYYFKNIFPFGDQMYLRSDCYHQYTPYLEILQQKLKDGGSLFYTWEIGAGMNFMAVAAYYLTSPLNLLAIIWPGYMADMVSFSSY
;
A
#
# COMPACT_ATOMS: atom_id res chain seq x y z
N MET A 1 28.86 -12.04 -48.81
CA MET A 1 28.50 -10.93 -47.89
C MET A 1 28.59 -11.46 -46.46
N LYS A 2 29.68 -11.17 -45.72
CA LYS A 2 29.86 -11.68 -44.34
C LYS A 2 29.00 -10.84 -43.38
N THR A 3 27.92 -11.43 -42.85
CA THR A 3 27.11 -10.81 -41.80
C THR A 3 27.90 -10.85 -40.50
N ASN A 4 28.42 -9.70 -40.08
CA ASN A 4 29.16 -9.57 -38.84
C ASN A 4 28.16 -9.57 -37.68
N SER A 5 27.82 -10.74 -37.14
CA SER A 5 26.94 -10.84 -35.98
C SER A 5 27.68 -10.29 -34.77
N LYS A 6 27.40 -9.04 -34.39
CA LYS A 6 27.88 -8.50 -33.11
C LYS A 6 27.36 -9.41 -32.00
N LYS A 7 28.25 -10.19 -31.37
CA LYS A 7 27.92 -10.99 -30.19
C LYS A 7 27.50 -10.02 -29.09
N PHE A 8 26.30 -10.20 -28.56
CA PHE A 8 25.83 -9.44 -27.42
C PHE A 8 26.71 -9.75 -26.20
N SER A 9 27.21 -8.71 -25.55
CA SER A 9 28.01 -8.79 -24.32
C SER A 9 27.24 -8.08 -23.22
N ILE A 10 27.00 -8.79 -22.11
CA ILE A 10 26.30 -8.25 -20.94
C ILE A 10 27.06 -7.04 -20.38
N LYS A 11 28.40 -7.08 -20.37
CA LYS A 11 29.23 -5.97 -19.90
C LYS A 11 28.99 -4.70 -20.72
N ASP A 12 28.94 -4.82 -22.05
CA ASP A 12 28.73 -3.69 -22.95
C ASP A 12 27.32 -3.10 -22.78
N TRP A 13 26.34 -3.95 -22.46
CA TRP A 13 24.99 -3.51 -22.13
C TRP A 13 24.94 -2.73 -20.80
N PHE A 14 25.63 -3.20 -19.76
CA PHE A 14 25.70 -2.49 -18.48
C PHE A 14 26.39 -1.15 -18.61
N GLU A 15 27.53 -1.07 -19.32
CA GLU A 15 28.23 0.19 -19.55
C GLU A 15 27.38 1.19 -20.33
N LYS A 16 26.66 0.71 -21.36
CA LYS A 16 25.74 1.55 -22.14
C LYS A 16 24.55 2.07 -21.33
N ASN A 17 24.07 1.30 -20.35
CA ASN A 17 22.88 1.64 -19.56
C ASN A 17 23.20 2.11 -18.13
N LYS A 18 24.48 2.34 -17.81
CA LYS A 18 24.95 2.66 -16.47
C LYS A 18 24.21 3.83 -15.82
N LEU A 19 23.92 4.88 -16.60
CA LEU A 19 23.18 6.05 -16.11
C LEU A 19 21.72 5.72 -15.75
N TYR A 20 21.04 4.88 -16.54
CA TYR A 20 19.67 4.46 -16.22
C TYR A 20 19.62 3.56 -14.99
N ILE A 21 20.59 2.67 -14.85
CA ILE A 21 20.72 1.81 -13.66
C ILE A 21 20.98 2.68 -12.43
N LEU A 22 21.87 3.67 -12.52
CA LEU A 22 22.10 4.62 -11.43
C LEU A 22 20.85 5.43 -11.10
N ALA A 23 20.11 5.92 -12.09
CA ALA A 23 18.86 6.68 -11.87
C ALA A 23 17.77 5.86 -11.17
N PHE A 24 17.73 4.54 -11.38
CA PHE A 24 16.83 3.64 -10.67
C PHE A 24 17.32 3.28 -9.27
N VAL A 25 18.63 3.00 -9.12
CA VAL A 25 19.22 2.53 -7.87
C VAL A 25 19.40 3.64 -6.84
N LEU A 26 19.74 4.86 -7.27
CA LEU A 26 19.98 6.00 -6.36
C LEU A 26 18.77 6.33 -5.47
N PRO A 27 17.53 6.48 -6.00
CA PRO A 27 16.35 6.69 -5.17
C PRO A 27 16.14 5.55 -4.16
N ILE A 28 16.28 4.30 -4.60
CA ILE A 28 16.10 3.13 -3.72
C ILE A 28 17.11 3.16 -2.57
N LEU A 29 18.39 3.36 -2.87
CA LEU A 29 19.44 3.45 -1.85
C LEU A 29 19.21 4.63 -0.90
N SER A 30 18.81 5.80 -1.43
CA SER A 30 18.51 6.96 -0.57
C SER A 30 17.37 6.68 0.41
N MET A 31 16.30 6.01 -0.05
CA MET A 31 15.18 5.63 0.81
C MET A 31 15.60 4.59 1.85
N LEU A 32 16.40 3.59 1.47
CA LEU A 32 16.94 2.60 2.40
C LEU A 32 17.81 3.23 3.49
N ILE A 33 18.64 4.21 3.14
CA ILE A 33 19.47 4.95 4.10
C ILE A 33 18.59 5.73 5.08
N VAL A 34 17.59 6.46 4.59
CA VAL A 34 16.64 7.19 5.45
C VAL A 34 15.88 6.25 6.37
N TYR A 35 15.41 5.12 5.85
CA TYR A 35 14.70 4.11 6.63
C TYR A 35 15.58 3.47 7.71
N TYR A 36 16.84 3.18 7.38
CA TYR A 36 17.82 2.69 8.35
C TYR A 36 18.00 3.67 9.52
N PHE A 37 18.20 4.96 9.25
CA PHE A 37 18.35 5.96 10.31
C PHE A 37 17.07 6.24 11.11
N LYS A 38 15.91 6.09 10.47
CA LYS A 38 14.61 6.23 11.15
C LYS A 38 14.14 4.96 11.86
N ASN A 39 14.92 3.88 11.84
CA ASN A 39 14.52 2.55 12.32
C ASN A 39 13.19 2.08 11.71
N ILE A 40 12.93 2.47 10.46
CA ILE A 40 11.75 2.06 9.72
C ILE A 40 12.08 0.75 9.02
N PHE A 41 11.40 -0.32 9.43
CA PHE A 41 11.58 -1.62 8.83
C PHE A 41 10.37 -1.97 7.94
N PRO A 42 10.57 -2.73 6.84
CA PRO A 42 9.46 -3.18 5.99
C PRO A 42 8.52 -4.16 6.72
N PHE A 43 8.92 -4.68 7.88
CA PHE A 43 8.15 -5.55 8.75
C PHE A 43 8.41 -5.16 10.21
N GLY A 44 7.39 -5.26 11.07
CA GLY A 44 7.47 -4.94 12.49
C GLY A 44 6.90 -3.57 12.87
N ASP A 45 7.12 -3.17 14.13
CA ASP A 45 6.36 -2.09 14.78
C ASP A 45 6.50 -0.69 14.16
N GLN A 46 7.59 -0.42 13.46
CA GLN A 46 7.94 0.90 12.92
C GLN A 46 7.84 0.93 11.38
N MET A 47 6.77 0.39 10.81
CA MET A 47 6.56 0.41 9.37
C MET A 47 6.01 1.77 8.91
N TYR A 48 6.61 2.41 7.90
CA TYR A 48 6.18 3.74 7.41
C TYR A 48 4.71 3.73 6.96
N LEU A 49 4.30 2.64 6.32
CA LEU A 49 2.93 2.42 5.86
C LEU A 49 1.92 2.26 7.01
N ARG A 50 2.37 1.98 8.24
CA ARG A 50 1.49 1.83 9.41
C ARG A 50 0.70 3.09 9.68
N SER A 51 1.35 4.26 9.62
CA SER A 51 0.69 5.55 9.91
C SER A 51 -0.42 5.83 8.90
N ASP A 52 -0.14 5.71 7.60
CA ASP A 52 -1.12 6.00 6.55
C ASP A 52 -2.25 4.96 6.51
N CYS A 53 -1.92 3.67 6.65
CA CYS A 53 -2.94 2.63 6.77
C CYS A 53 -3.79 2.83 8.03
N TYR A 54 -3.21 3.20 9.16
CA TYR A 54 -4.01 3.39 10.38
C TYR A 54 -4.96 4.58 10.25
N HIS A 55 -4.50 5.72 9.73
CA HIS A 55 -5.32 6.91 9.62
C HIS A 55 -6.35 6.87 8.48
N GLN A 56 -6.09 6.11 7.41
CA GLN A 56 -7.00 6.03 6.26
C GLN A 56 -7.87 4.78 6.30
N TYR A 57 -7.30 3.63 6.64
CA TYR A 57 -7.97 2.32 6.50
C TYR A 57 -8.96 2.06 7.65
N THR A 58 -8.59 2.44 8.87
CA THR A 58 -9.44 2.29 10.06
C THR A 58 -10.83 2.90 9.89
N PRO A 59 -10.99 4.19 9.55
CA PRO A 59 -12.32 4.79 9.42
C PRO A 59 -13.13 4.16 8.28
N TYR A 60 -12.50 3.77 7.17
CA TYR A 60 -13.21 3.13 6.06
C TYR A 60 -13.71 1.73 6.42
N LEU A 61 -12.93 0.96 7.19
CA LEU A 61 -13.37 -0.33 7.72
C LEU A 61 -14.50 -0.20 8.75
N GLU A 62 -14.48 0.83 9.60
CA GLU A 62 -15.57 1.09 10.55
C GLU A 62 -16.88 1.41 9.83
N ILE A 63 -16.84 2.29 8.83
CA ILE A 63 -18.00 2.63 8.00
C ILE A 63 -18.51 1.37 7.27
N LEU A 64 -17.61 0.52 6.74
CA LEU A 64 -18.01 -0.73 6.10
C LEU A 64 -18.72 -1.65 7.11
N GLN A 65 -18.16 -1.83 8.30
CA GLN A 65 -18.72 -2.70 9.32
C GLN A 65 -20.09 -2.21 9.80
N GLN A 66 -20.24 -0.91 10.07
CA GLN A 66 -21.51 -0.31 10.47
C GLN A 66 -22.57 -0.50 9.37
N LYS A 67 -22.24 -0.19 8.11
CA LYS A 67 -23.18 -0.39 6.99
C LYS A 67 -23.61 -1.85 6.82
N LEU A 68 -22.70 -2.80 7.03
CA LEU A 68 -23.00 -4.23 6.94
C LEU A 68 -23.83 -4.75 8.13
N LYS A 69 -23.63 -4.20 9.34
CA LYS A 69 -24.38 -4.59 10.55
C LYS A 69 -25.76 -3.93 10.63
N ASP A 70 -25.82 -2.64 10.31
CA ASP A 70 -27.02 -1.80 10.50
C ASP A 70 -27.86 -1.67 9.22
N GLY A 71 -27.41 -2.22 8.09
CA GLY A 71 -28.12 -2.21 6.82
C GLY A 71 -28.13 -0.86 6.09
N GLY A 72 -27.10 -0.03 6.31
CA GLY A 72 -26.94 1.27 5.67
C GLY A 72 -26.59 1.21 4.17
N SER A 73 -26.75 2.33 3.47
CA SER A 73 -26.42 2.41 2.03
C SER A 73 -24.93 2.13 1.78
N LEU A 74 -24.62 1.10 0.99
CA LEU A 74 -23.24 0.81 0.53
C LEU A 74 -22.78 1.72 -0.62
N PHE A 75 -23.68 2.53 -1.18
CA PHE A 75 -23.36 3.41 -2.31
C PHE A 75 -22.96 4.81 -1.87
N TYR A 76 -23.36 5.25 -0.68
CA TYR A 76 -23.13 6.61 -0.20
C TYR A 76 -22.85 6.65 1.29
N THR A 77 -21.93 7.52 1.70
CA THR A 77 -21.66 7.80 3.11
C THR A 77 -21.61 9.30 3.36
N TRP A 78 -22.22 9.74 4.45
CA TRP A 78 -22.10 11.11 4.97
C TRP A 78 -20.92 11.28 5.93
N GLU A 79 -20.27 10.17 6.32
CA GLU A 79 -19.22 10.14 7.33
C GLU A 79 -17.85 10.57 6.79
N ILE A 80 -17.75 10.86 5.49
CA ILE A 80 -16.52 11.32 4.85
C ILE A 80 -16.78 12.63 4.10
N GLY A 81 -16.13 13.72 4.54
CA GLY A 81 -16.25 15.04 3.92
C GLY A 81 -17.68 15.58 3.95
N ALA A 82 -18.16 16.13 2.82
CA ALA A 82 -19.54 16.56 2.63
C ALA A 82 -20.47 15.43 2.12
N GLY A 83 -19.99 14.19 2.20
CA GLY A 83 -20.64 12.99 1.70
C GLY A 83 -20.13 12.55 0.32
N MET A 84 -19.94 11.24 0.14
CA MET A 84 -19.30 10.68 -1.04
C MET A 84 -19.79 9.28 -1.41
N ASN A 85 -19.46 8.84 -2.62
CA ASN A 85 -19.74 7.48 -3.07
C ASN A 85 -18.88 6.47 -2.30
N PHE A 86 -19.51 5.72 -1.39
CA PHE A 86 -18.81 4.77 -0.54
C PHE A 86 -18.30 3.56 -1.33
N MET A 87 -19.04 3.12 -2.36
CA MET A 87 -18.64 1.98 -3.20
C MET A 87 -17.29 2.23 -3.91
N ALA A 88 -17.07 3.45 -4.41
CA ALA A 88 -15.81 3.82 -5.03
C ALA A 88 -14.63 3.81 -4.04
N VAL A 89 -14.86 4.31 -2.82
CA VAL A 89 -13.85 4.29 -1.74
C VAL A 89 -13.56 2.86 -1.29
N ALA A 90 -14.61 2.08 -1.06
CA ALA A 90 -14.49 0.67 -0.69
C ALA A 90 -13.79 -0.14 -1.80
N ALA A 91 -14.02 0.17 -3.07
CA ALA A 91 -13.30 -0.47 -4.16
C ALA A 91 -11.81 -0.10 -4.17
N TYR A 92 -11.48 1.16 -3.92
CA TYR A 92 -10.09 1.63 -3.97
C TYR A 92 -9.28 1.20 -2.75
N TYR A 93 -9.85 1.30 -1.55
CA TYR A 93 -9.14 0.98 -0.31
C TYR A 93 -9.45 -0.43 0.19
N LEU A 94 -10.70 -0.90 0.10
CA LEU A 94 -11.16 -2.10 0.81
C LEU A 94 -11.34 -3.35 -0.07
N THR A 95 -10.80 -3.39 -1.29
CA THR A 95 -11.00 -4.50 -2.25
C THR A 95 -10.45 -5.85 -1.81
N SER A 96 -9.54 -5.89 -0.84
CA SER A 96 -9.06 -7.16 -0.31
C SER A 96 -10.22 -7.96 0.31
N PRO A 97 -10.49 -9.20 -0.12
CA PRO A 97 -11.60 -10.01 0.42
C PRO A 97 -11.45 -10.26 1.93
N LEU A 98 -10.23 -10.15 2.48
CA LEU A 98 -9.97 -10.25 3.91
C LEU A 98 -10.63 -9.14 4.72
N ASN A 99 -10.91 -7.98 4.12
CA ASN A 99 -11.59 -6.89 4.81
C ASN A 99 -13.03 -7.22 5.20
N LEU A 100 -13.66 -8.21 4.56
CA LEU A 100 -14.97 -8.70 4.99
C LEU A 100 -14.92 -9.37 6.37
N LEU A 101 -13.75 -9.86 6.82
CA LEU A 101 -13.56 -10.35 8.19
C LEU A 101 -13.72 -9.24 9.23
N ALA A 102 -13.66 -7.97 8.82
CA ALA A 102 -14.01 -6.86 9.69
C ALA A 102 -15.45 -7.00 10.24
N ILE A 103 -16.37 -7.67 9.53
CA ILE A 103 -17.75 -7.84 10.01
C ILE A 103 -17.84 -8.63 11.33
N ILE A 104 -16.97 -9.62 11.50
CA ILE A 104 -16.94 -10.50 12.67
C ILE A 104 -16.07 -9.95 13.81
N TRP A 105 -15.33 -8.85 13.57
CA TRP A 105 -14.46 -8.25 14.57
C TRP A 105 -15.28 -7.57 15.70
N PRO A 106 -15.09 -7.95 16.97
CA PRO A 106 -15.88 -7.42 18.08
C PRO A 106 -15.31 -6.13 18.70
N GLY A 107 -14.05 -5.78 18.40
CA GLY A 107 -13.35 -4.62 18.96
C GLY A 107 -13.32 -3.41 18.03
N TYR A 108 -12.50 -2.42 18.37
CA TYR A 108 -12.25 -1.27 17.51
C TYR A 108 -11.47 -1.69 16.26
N MET A 109 -11.76 -1.10 15.10
CA MET A 109 -11.03 -1.42 13.86
C MET A 109 -9.57 -0.98 13.93
N ALA A 110 -9.28 0.04 14.73
CA ALA A 110 -7.94 0.46 15.07
C ALA A 110 -7.08 -0.73 15.54
N ASP A 111 -7.64 -1.57 16.41
CA ASP A 111 -6.95 -2.73 16.95
C ASP A 111 -6.76 -3.81 15.88
N MET A 112 -7.73 -3.99 14.97
CA MET A 112 -7.64 -4.92 13.84
C MET A 112 -6.54 -4.53 12.85
N VAL A 113 -6.46 -3.24 12.48
CA VAL A 113 -5.41 -2.70 11.59
C VAL A 113 -4.04 -2.73 12.28
N SER A 114 -4.01 -2.58 13.61
CA SER A 114 -2.79 -2.76 14.38
C SER A 114 -2.35 -4.23 14.43
N PHE A 115 -3.30 -5.18 14.55
CA PHE A 115 -3.04 -6.62 14.62
C PHE A 115 -2.43 -7.18 13.33
N SER A 116 -2.89 -6.72 12.16
CA SER A 116 -2.33 -7.14 10.86
C SER A 116 -0.91 -6.63 10.61
N SER A 117 -0.42 -5.72 11.45
CA SER A 117 0.89 -5.10 11.35
C SER A 117 1.94 -5.73 12.28
N TYR A 118 1.56 -6.73 13.09
CA TYR A 118 2.48 -7.54 13.92
C TYR A 118 3.04 -8.74 13.16
#